data_AF-A0A453A7R9-F1
#
_entry.id   AF-A0A453A7R9-F1
#
_cell.length_a   1.000
_cell.length_b   1.000
_cell.length_c   1.000
_cell.angle_alpha   90.00
_cell.angle_beta   90.00
_cell.angle_gamma   90.00
#
_symmetry.space_group_name_H-M   'P 1'
#
loop_
_entity.id
_entity.type
_entity.pdbx_description
1 polymer ?
#
loop_
_entity_poly.entity_id
_entity_poly.type
_entity_poly.pdbx_seq_one_letter_code
_entity_poly.pdbx_strand_id
1 'polypeptide(L)'
;MDKLGGEPLDGDSVARAAKKSKIEVVEINKGGAGTHDTKTEPEDPNLVNGLEVPLNIPSSCRVDLVETPHLRERKIIDFREKLYLAPLTTVGNLPFRRLCKTLGADITCGEMAMCTNLMQGQASEWALLRRHSSEDLFGVQICGAFPDTVARTIELVDNECSFDFVDINMGCPIDLVVNKGAGSSLLNKPMRIKSIVQASSAVTKRPLTVKVRTAFFEGRNRADSLVSDIYDWGASAITIHGRSRQQRYSKNADWDYINQCAQKAPDDLHVIGNGDIFSFTDWNRHVSGSSKISTCMIARGALVKPWIFTEIKEQRDWDITSGERLNILKEFTRFGLEHWGSDTKGVETTRHFLLEWLGYTCRYIPVGLLDVVPQQLNWRPPSYCGRDDLETLMASDSAADWVRISELLLGKVPEGFTFAPKHKSNSYDRAENG
;
A
#
# COMPACT_ATOMS: atom_id res chain seq x y z
N MET A 1 0.77 50.10 -41.11
CA MET A 1 0.39 50.86 -42.32
C MET A 1 0.26 49.86 -43.45
N ASP A 2 -0.99 49.70 -43.93
CA ASP A 2 -1.44 49.38 -45.30
C ASP A 2 -0.65 48.40 -46.20
N LYS A 3 -1.23 47.49 -47.00
CA LYS A 3 -2.60 46.98 -47.23
C LYS A 3 -2.50 45.97 -48.41
N LEU A 4 -3.43 45.00 -48.47
CA LEU A 4 -3.97 44.30 -49.67
C LEU A 4 -3.04 43.28 -50.39
N GLY A 5 -3.48 42.11 -50.87
CA GLY A 5 -4.80 41.46 -50.97
C GLY A 5 -4.68 40.16 -51.82
N GLY A 6 -5.75 39.35 -51.90
CA GLY A 6 -5.89 38.31 -52.95
C GLY A 6 -6.37 36.92 -52.50
N GLU A 7 -7.70 36.81 -52.41
CA GLU A 7 -8.69 35.71 -52.60
C GLU A 7 -8.36 34.31 -53.22
N PRO A 8 -9.32 33.34 -53.20
CA PRO A 8 -9.17 31.96 -52.71
C PRO A 8 -9.08 30.88 -53.80
N LEU A 9 -8.79 29.62 -53.40
CA LEU A 9 -9.05 28.43 -54.21
C LEU A 9 -9.63 27.27 -53.37
N ASP A 10 -10.69 26.69 -53.94
CA ASP A 10 -11.51 25.58 -53.51
C ASP A 10 -10.78 24.23 -53.38
N GLY A 11 -11.38 23.36 -52.56
CA GLY A 11 -11.53 21.93 -52.86
C GLY A 11 -10.33 21.01 -52.57
N ASP A 12 -10.39 20.29 -51.44
CA ASP A 12 -10.82 18.89 -51.56
C ASP A 12 -11.08 18.25 -50.19
N SER A 13 -12.20 17.56 -50.14
CA SER A 13 -12.70 16.79 -49.02
C SER A 13 -11.96 15.45 -48.89
N VAL A 14 -11.36 15.17 -47.73
CA VAL A 14 -11.07 13.79 -47.33
C VAL A 14 -11.49 13.58 -45.87
N ALA A 15 -12.72 13.06 -45.73
CA ALA A 15 -13.24 12.57 -44.47
C ALA A 15 -12.41 11.36 -44.00
N ARG A 16 -11.78 11.48 -42.82
CA ARG A 16 -11.08 10.38 -42.17
C ARG A 16 -12.10 9.50 -41.44
N ALA A 17 -12.24 8.26 -41.91
CA ALA A 17 -13.16 7.26 -41.39
C ALA A 17 -12.87 6.91 -39.92
N ALA A 18 -13.86 7.12 -39.06
CA ALA A 18 -13.88 6.60 -37.70
C ALA A 18 -14.30 5.11 -37.72
N LYS A 19 -13.36 4.20 -37.49
CA LYS A 19 -13.67 2.79 -37.19
C LYS A 19 -14.16 2.67 -35.75
N LYS A 20 -15.49 2.67 -35.56
CA LYS A 20 -16.15 2.16 -34.36
C LYS A 20 -16.36 0.65 -34.52
N SER A 21 -15.72 -0.15 -33.68
CA SER A 21 -16.02 -1.59 -33.56
C SER A 21 -17.31 -1.77 -32.76
N LYS A 22 -18.37 -2.26 -33.40
CA LYS A 22 -19.60 -2.75 -32.76
C LYS A 22 -19.32 -4.12 -32.15
N ILE A 23 -19.63 -4.28 -30.86
CA ILE A 23 -19.78 -5.58 -30.20
C ILE A 23 -21.27 -5.89 -30.22
N GLU A 24 -21.64 -7.01 -30.83
CA GLU A 24 -23.00 -7.54 -30.83
C GLU A 24 -23.35 -8.11 -29.45
N VAL A 25 -24.48 -7.66 -28.91
CA VAL A 25 -25.11 -8.20 -27.71
C VAL A 25 -26.23 -9.13 -28.19
N VAL A 26 -26.13 -10.40 -27.83
CA VAL A 26 -27.20 -11.38 -28.08
C VAL A 26 -28.24 -11.24 -26.97
N GLU A 27 -29.43 -10.80 -27.34
CA GLU A 27 -30.62 -10.77 -26.50
C GLU A 27 -31.16 -12.19 -26.27
N ILE A 28 -31.39 -12.56 -25.00
CA ILE A 28 -32.15 -13.75 -24.64
C ILE A 28 -33.56 -13.30 -24.27
N ASN A 29 -34.52 -13.66 -25.13
CA ASN A 29 -35.94 -13.39 -24.97
C ASN A 29 -36.53 -14.07 -23.73
N LYS A 30 -37.29 -13.27 -22.96
CA LYS A 30 -38.27 -13.77 -21.98
C LYS A 30 -39.62 -13.94 -22.68
N GLY A 31 -40.25 -15.09 -22.50
CA GLY A 31 -41.66 -15.28 -22.85
C GLY A 31 -42.22 -16.60 -22.36
N GLY A 32 -43.36 -16.52 -21.65
CA GLY A 32 -44.41 -17.54 -21.71
C GLY A 32 -44.59 -18.46 -20.51
N ALA A 33 -45.69 -18.25 -19.78
CA ALA A 33 -46.22 -19.10 -18.73
C ALA A 33 -46.92 -20.36 -19.28
N GLY A 34 -47.03 -21.41 -18.45
CA GLY A 34 -47.87 -22.59 -18.72
C GLY A 34 -47.96 -23.53 -17.51
N THR A 35 -49.18 -23.78 -17.04
CA THR A 35 -49.58 -24.57 -15.87
C THR A 35 -49.79 -26.07 -16.17
N HIS A 36 -49.73 -26.86 -15.09
CA HIS A 36 -50.41 -28.14 -14.78
C HIS A 36 -49.79 -29.52 -15.10
N ASP A 37 -49.72 -30.28 -14.00
CA ASP A 37 -50.06 -31.69 -13.78
C ASP A 37 -49.02 -32.83 -13.78
N THR A 38 -49.10 -33.52 -12.64
CA THR A 38 -48.53 -34.78 -12.16
C THR A 38 -48.52 -35.93 -13.17
N LYS A 39 -47.43 -36.72 -13.15
CA LYS A 39 -47.46 -38.17 -13.34
C LYS A 39 -46.22 -38.84 -12.73
N THR A 40 -46.51 -39.89 -11.96
CA THR A 40 -45.64 -40.88 -11.32
C THR A 40 -45.01 -41.84 -12.33
N GLU A 41 -43.79 -42.31 -12.05
CA GLU A 41 -43.17 -43.49 -12.69
C GLU A 41 -42.34 -44.29 -11.66
N PRO A 42 -42.09 -45.59 -11.89
CA PRO A 42 -42.35 -46.66 -10.90
C PRO A 42 -41.11 -47.20 -10.15
N GLU A 43 -41.39 -47.88 -9.03
CA GLU A 43 -40.43 -48.59 -8.17
C GLU A 43 -39.98 -49.94 -8.76
N ASP A 44 -38.69 -50.25 -8.63
CA ASP A 44 -38.05 -51.52 -9.01
C ASP A 44 -38.19 -52.56 -7.86
N PRO A 45 -38.77 -53.76 -8.11
CA PRO A 45 -39.22 -54.67 -7.05
C PRO A 45 -38.18 -55.72 -6.56
N ASN A 46 -36.87 -55.52 -6.74
CA ASN A 46 -35.88 -56.57 -6.43
C ASN A 46 -34.90 -56.28 -5.28
N LEU A 47 -35.39 -55.90 -4.10
CA LEU A 47 -34.64 -56.08 -2.85
C LEU A 47 -35.53 -56.54 -1.70
N VAL A 48 -35.55 -57.85 -1.46
CA VAL A 48 -36.10 -58.44 -0.23
C VAL A 48 -35.12 -59.50 0.33
N ASN A 49 -34.94 -59.43 1.65
CA ASN A 49 -34.20 -60.29 2.59
C ASN A 49 -32.67 -60.12 2.60
N GLY A 50 -32.00 -59.78 3.69
CA GLY A 50 -32.38 -59.59 5.09
C GLY A 50 -31.15 -59.84 5.97
N LEU A 51 -30.97 -59.09 7.07
CA LEU A 51 -30.43 -59.55 8.37
C LEU A 51 -30.25 -58.36 9.35
N GLU A 52 -31.13 -58.38 10.34
CA GLU A 52 -31.14 -57.86 11.72
C GLU A 52 -30.07 -56.86 12.21
N VAL A 53 -30.58 -55.78 12.82
CA VAL A 53 -29.84 -54.76 13.59
C VAL A 53 -29.84 -55.13 15.07
N PRO A 54 -28.68 -55.24 15.75
CA PRO A 54 -28.67 -55.27 17.21
C PRO A 54 -28.80 -53.84 17.77
N LEU A 55 -29.91 -53.61 18.47
CA LEU A 55 -30.10 -52.49 19.40
C LEU A 55 -29.20 -52.68 20.62
N ASN A 56 -28.00 -52.10 20.62
CA ASN A 56 -27.32 -51.61 21.83
C ASN A 56 -26.03 -50.86 21.46
N ILE A 57 -26.07 -49.52 21.47
CA ILE A 57 -24.86 -48.69 21.51
C ILE A 57 -25.01 -47.72 22.69
N PRO A 58 -24.03 -47.64 23.62
CA PRO A 58 -24.14 -46.83 24.82
C PRO A 58 -24.22 -45.34 24.49
N SER A 59 -25.05 -44.64 25.25
CA SER A 59 -25.13 -43.17 25.31
C SER A 59 -23.87 -42.59 25.97
N SER A 60 -22.74 -42.59 25.26
CA SER A 60 -21.59 -41.74 25.59
C SER A 60 -20.63 -41.69 24.40
N CYS A 61 -20.70 -40.60 23.63
CA CYS A 61 -19.61 -39.92 22.92
C CYS A 61 -20.25 -38.98 21.91
N ARG A 62 -20.85 -37.91 22.44
CA ARG A 62 -21.12 -36.69 21.67
C ARG A 62 -19.79 -36.00 21.37
N VAL A 63 -19.77 -35.34 20.23
CA VAL A 63 -18.78 -34.35 19.76
C VAL A 63 -17.48 -34.96 19.26
N ASP A 64 -17.46 -35.35 17.98
CA ASP A 64 -16.25 -35.17 17.17
C ASP A 64 -16.00 -33.67 17.08
N LEU A 65 -15.26 -33.17 18.06
CA LEU A 65 -14.60 -31.88 18.00
C LEU A 65 -13.72 -31.95 16.76
N VAL A 66 -14.09 -31.21 15.70
CA VAL A 66 -13.09 -30.68 14.79
C VAL A 66 -12.12 -29.95 15.71
N GLU A 67 -10.95 -30.56 15.94
CA GLU A 67 -9.86 -29.88 16.63
C GLU A 67 -9.70 -28.53 15.93
N THR A 68 -10.08 -27.47 16.64
CA THR A 68 -9.76 -26.11 16.23
C THR A 68 -8.25 -26.14 16.03
N PRO A 69 -7.75 -25.87 14.81
CA PRO A 69 -6.34 -26.06 14.54
C PRO A 69 -5.60 -25.25 15.57
N HIS A 70 -4.90 -25.95 16.47
CA HIS A 70 -4.09 -25.32 17.51
C HIS A 70 -3.34 -24.19 16.83
N LEU A 71 -3.56 -22.97 17.31
CA LEU A 71 -2.84 -21.78 16.89
C LEU A 71 -1.36 -22.16 16.92
N ARG A 72 -0.80 -22.54 15.76
CA ARG A 72 0.61 -22.91 15.63
C ARG A 72 1.36 -21.77 16.31
N GLU A 73 2.22 -22.07 17.28
CA GLU A 73 2.98 -21.05 18.00
C GLU A 73 3.65 -20.12 16.97
N ARG A 74 3.04 -18.96 16.72
CA ARG A 74 3.53 -18.02 15.72
C ARG A 74 4.64 -17.22 16.36
N LYS A 75 5.67 -16.91 15.59
CA LYS A 75 6.68 -15.93 16.01
C LYS A 75 5.95 -14.64 16.38
N ILE A 76 5.95 -14.22 17.65
CA ILE A 76 5.32 -12.97 18.05
C ILE A 76 6.24 -11.81 17.66
N ILE A 77 5.67 -10.77 17.05
CA ILE A 77 6.38 -9.52 16.75
C ILE A 77 5.82 -8.43 17.64
N ASP A 78 6.69 -7.86 18.47
CA ASP A 78 6.36 -6.68 19.24
C ASP A 78 6.54 -5.43 18.38
N PHE A 79 5.46 -4.72 18.10
CA PHE A 79 5.48 -3.47 17.33
C PHE A 79 5.70 -2.23 18.20
N ARG A 80 5.70 -2.36 19.53
CA ARG A 80 5.73 -1.20 20.44
C ARG A 80 6.99 -0.37 20.24
N GLU A 81 6.79 0.94 20.10
CA GLU A 81 7.83 1.97 19.96
C GLU A 81 8.81 1.77 18.77
N LYS A 82 8.56 0.80 17.89
CA LYS A 82 9.41 0.56 16.73
C LYS A 82 9.13 1.55 15.61
N LEU A 83 10.18 2.07 14.99
CA LEU A 83 10.04 2.99 13.87
C LEU A 83 9.72 2.24 12.57
N TYR A 84 8.47 2.36 12.14
CA TYR A 84 7.94 1.57 11.04
C TYR A 84 7.81 2.38 9.74
N LEU A 85 8.64 2.06 8.74
CA LEU A 85 8.49 2.55 7.37
C LEU A 85 7.28 1.91 6.68
N ALA A 86 6.37 2.74 6.18
CA ALA A 86 5.20 2.28 5.43
C ALA A 86 5.57 1.55 4.13
N PRO A 87 4.71 0.64 3.64
CA PRO A 87 4.77 0.17 2.26
C PRO A 87 4.38 1.32 1.32
N LEU A 88 5.28 1.70 0.42
CA LEU A 88 5.16 2.88 -0.44
C LEU A 88 5.27 2.47 -1.91
N THR A 89 4.15 2.31 -2.60
CA THR A 89 4.15 1.93 -4.02
C THR A 89 5.00 2.88 -4.87
N THR A 90 5.79 2.32 -5.79
CA THR A 90 6.79 2.98 -6.66
C THR A 90 8.08 3.41 -5.97
N VAL A 91 8.01 4.01 -4.78
CA VAL A 91 9.18 4.66 -4.14
C VAL A 91 9.75 3.90 -2.94
N GLY A 92 9.00 2.95 -2.38
CA GLY A 92 9.38 2.06 -1.27
C GLY A 92 10.16 0.81 -1.70
N ASN A 93 10.91 0.94 -2.79
CA ASN A 93 11.76 -0.12 -3.32
C ASN A 93 12.89 -0.49 -2.34
N LEU A 94 13.53 -1.64 -2.57
CA LEU A 94 14.56 -2.17 -1.67
C LEU A 94 15.69 -1.17 -1.39
N PRO A 95 16.26 -0.44 -2.38
CA PRO A 95 17.24 0.61 -2.13
C PRO A 95 16.76 1.71 -1.17
N PHE A 96 15.52 2.19 -1.33
CA PHE A 96 14.96 3.19 -0.43
C PHE A 96 14.77 2.64 0.99
N ARG A 97 14.28 1.41 1.14
CA ARG A 97 14.14 0.78 2.46
C ARG A 97 15.48 0.58 3.16
N ARG A 98 16.53 0.19 2.42
CA ARG A 98 17.91 0.12 2.93
C ARG A 98 18.39 1.48 3.43
N LEU A 99 18.15 2.55 2.67
CA LEU A 99 18.48 3.91 3.10
C LEU A 99 17.74 4.29 4.41
N CYS A 100 16.45 3.96 4.51
CA CYS A 100 15.72 4.20 5.75
C CYS A 100 16.26 3.35 6.92
N LYS A 101 16.70 2.11 6.68
CA LYS A 101 17.37 1.28 7.70
C LYS A 101 18.66 1.94 8.20
N THR A 102 19.52 2.46 7.31
CA THR A 102 20.74 3.16 7.72
C THR A 102 20.46 4.44 8.51
N LEU A 103 19.30 5.06 8.28
CA LEU A 103 18.84 6.26 8.99
C LEU A 103 18.00 5.93 10.23
N GLY A 104 17.87 4.65 10.60
CA GLY A 104 17.29 4.25 11.87
C GLY A 104 15.88 3.67 11.82
N ALA A 105 15.31 3.35 10.66
CA ALA A 105 14.06 2.57 10.63
C ALA A 105 14.28 1.20 11.29
N ASP A 106 13.31 0.74 12.09
CA ASP A 106 13.37 -0.56 12.76
C ASP A 106 12.63 -1.62 11.93
N ILE A 107 11.45 -1.25 11.43
CA ILE A 107 10.57 -2.10 10.61
C ILE A 107 10.51 -1.56 9.19
N THR A 108 10.63 -2.46 8.22
CA THR A 108 10.44 -2.17 6.80
C THR A 108 9.38 -3.10 6.23
N CYS A 109 8.67 -2.64 5.21
CA CYS A 109 7.69 -3.46 4.51
C CYS A 109 7.81 -3.22 3.01
N GLY A 110 7.79 -4.30 2.24
CA GLY A 110 7.84 -4.25 0.78
C GLY A 110 6.68 -3.46 0.18
N GLU A 111 6.83 -3.05 -1.07
CA GLU A 111 5.72 -2.43 -1.79
C GLU A 111 4.54 -3.41 -1.91
N MET A 112 3.34 -2.86 -2.08
CA MET A 112 2.13 -3.66 -2.26
C MET A 112 2.23 -4.58 -3.49
N ALA A 113 2.24 -5.89 -3.26
CA ALA A 113 2.23 -6.90 -4.30
C ALA A 113 0.80 -7.43 -4.57
N MET A 114 0.38 -7.47 -5.83
CA MET A 114 -0.93 -7.99 -6.24
C MET A 114 -0.91 -9.52 -6.24
N CYS A 115 -1.82 -10.14 -5.46
CA CYS A 115 -1.92 -11.59 -5.34
C CYS A 115 -2.05 -12.29 -6.70
N THR A 116 -2.87 -11.75 -7.60
CA THR A 116 -3.06 -12.32 -8.95
C THR A 116 -1.79 -12.34 -9.78
N ASN A 117 -0.95 -11.30 -9.67
CA ASN A 117 0.27 -11.18 -10.44
C ASN A 117 1.37 -12.09 -9.89
N LEU A 118 1.43 -12.25 -8.56
CA LEU A 118 2.31 -13.22 -7.90
C LEU A 118 1.98 -14.65 -8.34
N MET A 119 0.70 -15.02 -8.29
CA MET A 119 0.23 -16.34 -8.72
C MET A 119 0.47 -16.62 -10.21
N GLN A 120 0.55 -15.57 -11.04
CA GLN A 120 0.90 -15.67 -12.46
C GLN A 120 2.42 -15.73 -12.72
N GLY A 121 3.25 -15.69 -11.68
CA GLY A 121 4.71 -15.74 -11.83
C GLY A 121 5.32 -14.44 -12.38
N GLN A 122 4.62 -13.31 -12.29
CA GLN A 122 5.11 -12.06 -12.87
C GLN A 122 6.38 -11.57 -12.14
N ALA A 123 7.53 -11.63 -12.82
CA ALA A 123 8.84 -11.38 -12.20
C ALA A 123 8.95 -9.99 -11.52
N SER A 124 8.31 -8.96 -12.09
CA SER A 124 8.30 -7.62 -11.49
C SER A 124 7.56 -7.57 -10.15
N GLU A 125 6.54 -8.41 -9.97
CA GLU A 125 5.77 -8.49 -8.73
C GLU A 125 6.56 -9.25 -7.64
N TRP A 126 7.20 -10.34 -8.04
CA TRP A 126 8.08 -11.13 -7.17
C TRP A 126 9.29 -10.31 -6.68
N ALA A 127 9.79 -9.37 -7.47
CA ALA A 127 10.86 -8.47 -7.06
C ALA A 127 10.48 -7.61 -5.84
N LEU A 128 9.19 -7.29 -5.64
CA LEU A 128 8.71 -6.49 -4.51
C LEU A 128 8.85 -7.21 -3.15
N LEU A 129 8.92 -8.54 -3.17
CA LEU A 129 9.00 -9.40 -1.99
C LEU A 129 10.45 -9.62 -1.49
N ARG A 130 11.45 -9.06 -2.20
CA ARG A 130 12.86 -9.25 -1.87
C ARG A 130 13.25 -8.49 -0.59
N ARG A 131 13.94 -9.20 0.29
CA ARG A 131 14.58 -8.70 1.51
C ARG A 131 16.08 -8.46 1.28
N HIS A 132 16.62 -7.40 1.86
CA HIS A 132 18.05 -7.19 2.03
C HIS A 132 18.51 -7.65 3.42
N SER A 133 19.77 -8.09 3.56
CA SER A 133 20.33 -8.58 4.83
C SER A 133 20.34 -7.55 5.97
N SER A 134 20.28 -6.26 5.64
CA SER A 134 20.20 -5.17 6.62
C SER A 134 18.79 -4.92 7.18
N GLU A 135 17.76 -5.58 6.65
CA GLU A 135 16.39 -5.43 7.14
C GLU A 135 16.17 -6.47 8.25
N ASP A 136 16.26 -6.08 9.52
CA ASP A 136 16.13 -7.00 10.68
C ASP A 136 14.70 -7.52 10.87
N LEU A 137 13.72 -6.64 10.61
CA LEU A 137 12.30 -6.95 10.65
C LEU A 137 11.65 -6.47 9.35
N PHE A 138 11.33 -7.43 8.49
CA PHE A 138 10.81 -7.17 7.15
C PHE A 138 9.44 -7.79 6.94
N GLY A 139 8.47 -6.98 6.51
CA GLY A 139 7.14 -7.43 6.11
C GLY A 139 6.96 -7.51 4.60
N VAL A 140 6.13 -8.44 4.15
CA VAL A 140 5.62 -8.46 2.77
C VAL A 140 4.18 -7.99 2.76
N GLN A 141 3.86 -6.96 1.96
CA GLN A 141 2.48 -6.51 1.80
C GLN A 141 1.87 -7.10 0.53
N ILE A 142 0.73 -7.78 0.67
CA ILE A 142 -0.04 -8.31 -0.46
C ILE A 142 -1.41 -7.63 -0.58
N CYS A 143 -1.98 -7.61 -1.78
CA CYS A 143 -3.31 -7.08 -2.05
C CYS A 143 -4.11 -8.05 -2.91
N GLY A 144 -5.30 -8.42 -2.44
CA GLY A 144 -6.22 -9.31 -3.11
C GLY A 144 -7.66 -9.12 -2.63
N ALA A 145 -8.61 -9.63 -3.41
CA ALA A 145 -10.04 -9.46 -3.15
C ALA A 145 -10.73 -10.72 -2.64
N PHE A 146 -10.15 -11.91 -2.88
CA PHE A 146 -10.83 -13.19 -2.68
C PHE A 146 -10.06 -14.08 -1.70
N PRO A 147 -10.73 -14.69 -0.71
CA PRO A 147 -10.08 -15.48 0.35
C PRO A 147 -9.16 -16.58 -0.17
N ASP A 148 -9.62 -17.35 -1.16
CA ASP A 148 -8.89 -18.46 -1.76
C ASP A 148 -7.61 -18.01 -2.48
N THR A 149 -7.67 -16.85 -3.14
CA THR A 149 -6.53 -16.30 -3.87
C THR A 149 -5.51 -15.72 -2.90
N VAL A 150 -5.97 -15.02 -1.86
CA VAL A 150 -5.08 -14.44 -0.83
C VAL A 150 -4.41 -15.56 -0.04
N ALA A 151 -5.16 -16.56 0.44
CA ALA A 151 -4.60 -17.67 1.21
C ALA A 151 -3.55 -18.46 0.42
N ARG A 152 -3.85 -18.82 -0.85
CA ARG A 152 -2.87 -19.48 -1.72
C ARG A 152 -1.62 -18.65 -1.98
N THR A 153 -1.79 -17.33 -2.15
CA THR A 153 -0.66 -16.41 -2.31
C THR A 153 0.20 -16.39 -1.04
N ILE A 154 -0.42 -16.34 0.14
CA ILE A 154 0.29 -16.34 1.42
C ILE A 154 1.09 -17.63 1.61
N GLU A 155 0.46 -18.78 1.35
CA GLU A 155 1.13 -20.09 1.42
C GLU A 155 2.34 -20.14 0.49
N LEU A 156 2.17 -19.66 -0.76
CA LEU A 156 3.24 -19.60 -1.74
C LEU A 156 4.39 -18.71 -1.27
N VAL A 157 4.12 -17.47 -0.85
CA VAL A 157 5.20 -16.57 -0.40
C VAL A 157 5.84 -17.08 0.89
N ASP A 158 5.08 -17.69 1.81
CA ASP A 158 5.62 -18.24 3.06
C ASP A 158 6.71 -19.30 2.81
N ASN A 159 6.56 -20.07 1.72
CA ASN A 159 7.49 -21.12 1.31
C ASN A 159 8.67 -20.58 0.49
N GLU A 160 8.45 -19.56 -0.35
CA GLU A 160 9.43 -19.10 -1.34
C GLU A 160 10.21 -17.83 -0.93
N CYS A 161 9.75 -17.09 0.08
CA CYS A 161 10.30 -15.80 0.47
C CYS A 161 10.77 -15.75 1.93
N SER A 162 11.75 -14.89 2.19
CA SER A 162 12.25 -14.61 3.54
C SER A 162 11.70 -13.30 4.08
N PHE A 163 10.77 -13.40 5.03
CA PHE A 163 10.15 -12.27 5.71
C PHE A 163 9.70 -12.67 7.12
N ASP A 164 9.34 -11.67 7.94
CA ASP A 164 8.97 -11.84 9.34
C ASP A 164 7.46 -11.80 9.57
N PHE A 165 6.72 -11.02 8.77
CA PHE A 165 5.25 -10.96 8.81
C PHE A 165 4.65 -10.69 7.43
N VAL A 166 3.39 -11.08 7.26
CA VAL A 166 2.61 -10.75 6.07
C VAL A 166 1.55 -9.70 6.39
N ASP A 167 1.47 -8.66 5.58
CA ASP A 167 0.48 -7.59 5.70
C ASP A 167 -0.54 -7.66 4.55
N ILE A 168 -1.82 -7.65 4.88
CA ILE A 168 -2.89 -7.57 3.87
C ILE A 168 -3.32 -6.12 3.69
N ASN A 169 -3.12 -5.60 2.48
CA ASN A 169 -3.56 -4.27 2.11
C ASN A 169 -5.08 -4.23 1.90
N MET A 170 -5.76 -3.55 2.82
CA MET A 170 -7.19 -3.25 2.80
C MET A 170 -7.44 -1.73 2.80
N GLY A 171 -6.44 -0.94 2.38
CA GLY A 171 -6.45 0.53 2.50
C GLY A 171 -6.12 1.28 1.20
N CYS A 172 -5.60 0.59 0.18
CA CYS A 172 -5.22 1.21 -1.09
C CYS A 172 -6.45 1.87 -1.75
N PRO A 173 -6.39 3.17 -2.11
CA PRO A 173 -7.51 3.87 -2.72
C PRO A 173 -7.50 3.83 -4.25
N ILE A 174 -6.44 3.29 -4.86
CA ILE A 174 -6.22 3.29 -6.32
C ILE A 174 -7.41 2.62 -7.01
N ASP A 175 -7.97 3.29 -8.02
CA ASP A 175 -9.21 2.86 -8.67
C ASP A 175 -9.05 1.49 -9.35
N LEU A 176 -7.89 1.19 -9.94
CA LEU A 176 -7.59 -0.13 -10.49
C LEU A 176 -7.67 -1.26 -9.45
N VAL A 177 -7.30 -0.98 -8.20
CA VAL A 177 -7.35 -1.95 -7.08
C VAL A 177 -8.77 -2.05 -6.54
N VAL A 178 -9.44 -0.91 -6.36
CA VAL A 178 -10.81 -0.80 -5.86
C VAL A 178 -11.81 -1.45 -6.81
N ASN A 179 -11.66 -1.24 -8.12
CA ASN A 179 -12.53 -1.81 -9.15
C ASN A 179 -12.43 -3.34 -9.22
N LYS A 180 -11.29 -3.91 -8.82
CA LYS A 180 -11.11 -5.37 -8.64
C LYS A 180 -11.69 -5.89 -7.31
N GLY A 181 -12.26 -5.02 -6.47
CA GLY A 181 -12.83 -5.39 -5.19
C GLY A 181 -11.80 -5.62 -4.08
N ALA A 182 -10.56 -5.15 -4.26
CA ALA A 182 -9.48 -5.21 -3.29
C ALA A 182 -9.22 -3.84 -2.63
N GLY A 183 -8.17 -3.75 -1.80
CA GLY A 183 -7.78 -2.51 -1.13
C GLY A 183 -8.91 -1.96 -0.25
N SER A 184 -9.07 -0.64 -0.27
CA SER A 184 -10.08 0.06 0.55
C SER A 184 -11.54 -0.35 0.30
N SER A 185 -11.85 -0.96 -0.85
CA SER A 185 -13.21 -1.46 -1.14
C SER A 185 -13.68 -2.56 -0.19
N LEU A 186 -12.73 -3.28 0.42
CA LEU A 186 -13.01 -4.33 1.42
C LEU A 186 -13.70 -3.76 2.67
N LEU A 187 -13.50 -2.49 3.01
CA LEU A 187 -14.19 -1.84 4.13
C LEU A 187 -15.72 -1.80 3.95
N ASN A 188 -16.24 -1.98 2.74
CA ASN A 188 -17.68 -2.13 2.48
C ASN A 188 -18.17 -3.58 2.54
N LYS A 189 -17.28 -4.55 2.81
CA LYS A 189 -17.56 -5.98 2.76
C LYS A 189 -16.97 -6.70 3.99
N PRO A 190 -17.45 -6.46 5.22
CA PRO A 190 -16.89 -7.07 6.44
C PRO A 190 -16.80 -8.60 6.38
N MET A 191 -17.83 -9.28 5.86
CA MET A 191 -17.82 -10.74 5.70
C MET A 191 -16.70 -11.24 4.76
N ARG A 192 -16.31 -10.42 3.78
CA ARG A 192 -15.19 -10.71 2.89
C ARG A 192 -13.85 -10.51 3.60
N ILE A 193 -13.72 -9.45 4.42
CA ILE A 193 -12.56 -9.26 5.28
C ILE A 193 -12.41 -10.48 6.21
N LYS A 194 -13.47 -10.86 6.92
CA LYS A 194 -13.50 -12.05 7.78
C LYS A 194 -12.97 -13.28 7.06
N SER A 195 -13.54 -13.59 5.91
CA SER A 195 -13.16 -14.76 5.13
C SER A 195 -11.69 -14.70 4.69
N ILE A 196 -11.19 -13.52 4.27
CA ILE A 196 -9.79 -13.32 3.90
C ILE A 196 -8.87 -13.54 5.10
N VAL A 197 -9.12 -12.88 6.23
CA VAL A 197 -8.24 -12.93 7.41
C VAL A 197 -8.22 -14.34 8.00
N GLN A 198 -9.38 -14.99 8.15
CA GLN A 198 -9.45 -16.35 8.68
C GLN A 198 -8.72 -17.36 7.77
N ALA A 199 -8.96 -17.31 6.46
CA ALA A 199 -8.29 -18.21 5.51
C ALA A 199 -6.76 -17.98 5.49
N SER A 200 -6.33 -16.72 5.53
CA SER A 200 -4.93 -16.32 5.56
C SER A 200 -4.23 -16.78 6.84
N SER A 201 -4.87 -16.54 7.98
CA SER A 201 -4.41 -16.92 9.31
C SER A 201 -4.24 -18.45 9.41
N ALA A 202 -5.18 -19.22 8.85
CA ALA A 202 -5.11 -20.68 8.89
C ALA A 202 -3.90 -21.28 8.16
N VAL A 203 -3.40 -20.62 7.11
CA VAL A 203 -2.30 -21.15 6.28
C VAL A 203 -0.93 -20.61 6.70
N THR A 204 -0.85 -19.38 7.20
CA THR A 204 0.45 -18.76 7.50
C THR A 204 1.04 -19.24 8.82
N LYS A 205 2.38 -19.37 8.84
CA LYS A 205 3.17 -19.62 10.05
C LYS A 205 3.67 -18.34 10.71
N ARG A 206 3.55 -17.20 10.02
CA ARG A 206 4.07 -15.90 10.45
C ARG A 206 2.92 -15.01 10.96
N PRO A 207 3.20 -13.95 11.74
CA PRO A 207 2.21 -12.94 12.07
C PRO A 207 1.51 -12.39 10.83
N LEU A 208 0.18 -12.32 10.94
CA LEU A 208 -0.68 -11.71 9.94
C LEU A 208 -1.06 -10.32 10.43
N THR A 209 -0.76 -9.30 9.63
CA THR A 209 -1.19 -7.91 9.90
C THR A 209 -2.13 -7.43 8.80
N VAL A 210 -2.93 -6.42 9.10
CA VAL A 210 -3.80 -5.79 8.10
C VAL A 210 -3.62 -4.28 8.12
N LYS A 211 -3.66 -3.66 6.95
CA LYS A 211 -3.62 -2.19 6.81
C LYS A 211 -4.91 -1.67 6.23
N VAL A 212 -5.63 -0.86 7.00
CA VAL A 212 -6.93 -0.26 6.63
C VAL A 212 -6.87 1.27 6.56
N ARG A 213 -7.96 1.85 6.06
CA ARG A 213 -8.34 3.26 6.20
C ARG A 213 -9.48 3.37 7.20
N THR A 214 -9.84 4.58 7.62
CA THR A 214 -10.99 4.77 8.54
C THR A 214 -12.31 4.26 7.96
N ALA A 215 -12.49 4.46 6.64
CA ALA A 215 -13.67 4.06 5.88
C ALA A 215 -13.42 4.10 4.36
N PHE A 216 -14.41 3.64 3.60
CA PHE A 216 -14.48 3.89 2.16
C PHE A 216 -15.01 5.30 1.85
N PHE A 217 -16.13 5.68 2.48
CA PHE A 217 -16.77 6.99 2.27
C PHE A 217 -16.41 7.95 3.41
N GLU A 218 -16.27 9.24 3.10
CA GLU A 218 -16.14 10.29 4.12
C GLU A 218 -17.40 10.34 5.02
N GLY A 219 -17.20 10.58 6.32
CA GLY A 219 -18.28 10.60 7.31
C GLY A 219 -18.90 9.24 7.65
N ARG A 220 -18.40 8.13 7.08
CA ARG A 220 -18.90 6.77 7.34
C ARG A 220 -17.82 5.85 7.90
N ASN A 221 -17.12 6.36 8.91
CA ASN A 221 -16.12 5.65 9.71
C ASN A 221 -16.62 4.26 10.12
N ARG A 222 -15.76 3.23 9.95
CA ARG A 222 -16.10 1.82 10.21
C ARG A 222 -14.96 1.00 10.81
N ALA A 223 -13.71 1.46 10.72
CA ALA A 223 -12.58 0.71 11.25
C ALA A 223 -12.77 0.33 12.72
N ASP A 224 -13.32 1.24 13.53
CA ASP A 224 -13.61 1.06 14.97
C ASP A 224 -14.53 -0.13 15.28
N SER A 225 -15.47 -0.44 14.40
CA SER A 225 -16.37 -1.59 14.55
C SER A 225 -15.74 -2.91 14.10
N LEU A 226 -14.56 -2.88 13.48
CA LEU A 226 -13.88 -4.05 12.93
C LEU A 226 -12.62 -4.42 13.70
N VAL A 227 -12.11 -3.56 14.59
CA VAL A 227 -10.82 -3.77 15.26
C VAL A 227 -10.80 -5.07 16.08
N SER A 228 -11.79 -5.28 16.95
CA SER A 228 -11.88 -6.50 17.76
C SER A 228 -12.07 -7.74 16.88
N ASP A 229 -12.97 -7.65 15.90
CA ASP A 229 -13.24 -8.72 14.94
C ASP A 229 -11.98 -9.14 14.16
N ILE A 230 -11.14 -8.19 13.74
CA ILE A 230 -9.89 -8.45 13.01
C ILE A 230 -8.91 -9.27 13.85
N TYR A 231 -8.85 -9.02 15.16
CA TYR A 231 -8.09 -9.84 16.10
C TYR A 231 -8.66 -11.26 16.19
N ASP A 232 -9.97 -11.38 16.40
CA ASP A 232 -10.67 -12.68 16.52
C ASP A 232 -10.56 -13.52 15.23
N TRP A 233 -10.41 -12.87 14.08
CA TRP A 233 -10.17 -13.56 12.79
C TRP A 233 -8.71 -14.01 12.62
N GLY A 234 -7.80 -13.55 13.47
CA GLY A 234 -6.45 -14.06 13.63
C GLY A 234 -5.33 -13.12 13.15
N ALA A 235 -5.59 -11.83 13.00
CA ALA A 235 -4.54 -10.83 12.80
C ALA A 235 -3.90 -10.43 14.14
N SER A 236 -2.59 -10.22 14.15
CA SER A 236 -1.82 -9.81 15.33
C SER A 236 -1.56 -8.30 15.40
N ALA A 237 -1.77 -7.59 14.29
CA ALA A 237 -1.68 -6.13 14.27
C ALA A 237 -2.61 -5.53 13.20
N ILE A 238 -3.07 -4.31 13.49
CA ILE A 238 -3.83 -3.49 12.56
C ILE A 238 -3.18 -2.13 12.40
N THR A 239 -2.89 -1.73 11.16
CA THR A 239 -2.49 -0.36 10.83
C THR A 239 -3.69 0.43 10.32
N ILE A 240 -3.99 1.56 10.94
CA ILE A 240 -5.13 2.42 10.58
C ILE A 240 -4.61 3.73 10.00
N HIS A 241 -4.86 3.96 8.70
CA HIS A 241 -4.65 5.27 8.10
C HIS A 241 -5.83 6.18 8.45
N GLY A 242 -5.56 7.33 9.09
CA GLY A 242 -6.55 8.28 9.60
C GLY A 242 -7.36 9.04 8.53
N ARG A 243 -7.51 8.49 7.33
CA ARG A 243 -8.35 9.07 6.28
C ARG A 243 -9.26 8.00 5.69
N SER A 244 -10.42 8.41 5.21
CA SER A 244 -11.25 7.56 4.35
C SER A 244 -10.61 7.39 2.97
N ARG A 245 -11.08 6.44 2.16
CA ARG A 245 -10.67 6.35 0.75
C ARG A 245 -10.97 7.64 0.01
N GLN A 246 -12.21 8.14 0.11
CA GLN A 246 -12.67 9.34 -0.62
C GLN A 246 -11.83 10.57 -0.32
N GLN A 247 -11.39 10.73 0.93
CA GLN A 247 -10.52 11.84 1.31
C GLN A 247 -9.17 11.79 0.61
N ARG A 248 -8.71 10.63 0.11
CA ARG A 248 -7.35 10.42 -0.44
C ARG A 248 -6.30 11.07 0.47
N TYR A 249 -5.85 12.27 0.10
CA TYR A 249 -4.92 13.13 0.85
C TYR A 249 -5.39 14.60 0.97
N SER A 250 -6.67 14.89 0.71
CA SER A 250 -7.24 16.26 0.69
C SER A 250 -7.52 16.85 2.08
N LYS A 251 -7.60 16.01 3.11
CA LYS A 251 -7.83 16.37 4.52
C LYS A 251 -6.64 15.96 5.38
N ASN A 252 -6.60 16.41 6.64
CA ASN A 252 -5.66 15.89 7.64
C ASN A 252 -6.07 14.48 8.08
N ALA A 253 -5.12 13.70 8.60
CA ALA A 253 -5.42 12.43 9.24
C ALA A 253 -6.14 12.66 10.58
N ASP A 254 -7.26 11.95 10.77
CA ASP A 254 -8.08 11.92 11.98
C ASP A 254 -7.46 10.96 13.02
N TRP A 255 -6.59 11.51 13.85
CA TRP A 255 -5.94 10.78 14.94
C TRP A 255 -6.85 10.53 16.13
N ASP A 256 -7.87 11.36 16.34
CA ASP A 256 -8.86 11.13 17.39
C ASP A 256 -9.66 9.85 17.10
N TYR A 257 -10.00 9.61 15.83
CA TYR A 257 -10.64 8.36 15.44
C TYR A 257 -9.68 7.16 15.49
N ILE A 258 -8.39 7.32 15.17
CA ILE A 258 -7.39 6.26 15.40
C ILE A 258 -7.33 5.90 16.88
N ASN A 259 -7.32 6.89 17.77
CA ASN A 259 -7.35 6.67 19.23
C ASN A 259 -8.62 5.94 19.66
N GLN A 260 -9.80 6.31 19.14
CA GLN A 260 -11.05 5.60 19.40
C GLN A 260 -10.99 4.13 18.95
N CYS A 261 -10.40 3.86 17.79
CA CYS A 261 -10.18 2.48 17.32
C CYS A 261 -9.23 1.73 18.27
N ALA A 262 -8.15 2.36 18.71
CA ALA A 262 -7.18 1.76 19.63
C ALA A 262 -7.79 1.42 20.99
N GLN A 263 -8.71 2.24 21.51
CA GLN A 263 -9.41 1.96 22.77
C GLN A 263 -10.38 0.77 22.69
N LYS A 264 -10.84 0.43 21.48
CA LYS A 264 -11.69 -0.75 21.25
C LYS A 264 -10.89 -2.02 20.93
N ALA A 265 -9.57 -1.92 20.82
CA ALA A 265 -8.72 -3.05 20.51
C ALA A 265 -8.50 -3.95 21.74
N PRO A 266 -8.50 -5.28 21.57
CA PRO A 266 -7.97 -6.20 22.57
C PRO A 266 -6.49 -5.88 22.89
N ASP A 267 -6.06 -6.20 24.11
CA ASP A 267 -4.71 -5.86 24.60
C ASP A 267 -3.58 -6.52 23.79
N ASP A 268 -3.84 -7.71 23.25
CA ASP A 268 -2.90 -8.48 22.45
C ASP A 268 -2.85 -8.03 20.97
N LEU A 269 -3.77 -7.16 20.53
CA LEU A 269 -3.75 -6.61 19.18
C LEU A 269 -2.92 -5.33 19.12
N HIS A 270 -1.81 -5.36 18.38
CA HIS A 270 -1.05 -4.14 18.14
C HIS A 270 -1.78 -3.18 17.20
N VAL A 271 -2.13 -1.99 17.70
CA VAL A 271 -2.70 -0.92 16.88
C VAL A 271 -1.61 0.05 16.46
N ILE A 272 -1.46 0.22 15.16
CA ILE A 272 -0.44 1.08 14.53
C ILE A 272 -1.14 2.26 13.87
N GLY A 273 -0.83 3.46 14.34
CA GLY A 273 -1.36 4.69 13.76
C GLY A 273 -0.64 5.07 12.47
N ASN A 274 -1.35 5.64 11.49
CA ASN A 274 -0.74 6.09 10.24
C ASN A 274 -1.41 7.37 9.73
N GLY A 275 -0.59 8.35 9.35
CA GLY A 275 -1.05 9.56 8.67
C GLY A 275 -0.38 10.82 9.23
N ASP A 276 0.17 11.63 8.33
CA ASP A 276 0.66 12.98 8.61
C ASP A 276 1.72 13.10 9.72
N ILE A 277 2.61 12.11 9.76
CA ILE A 277 3.78 12.10 10.64
C ILE A 277 4.95 12.66 9.84
N PHE A 278 5.33 13.90 10.16
CA PHE A 278 6.36 14.65 9.41
C PHE A 278 7.53 15.11 10.29
N SER A 279 7.50 14.83 11.59
CA SER A 279 8.56 15.19 12.53
C SER A 279 8.61 14.22 13.71
N PHE A 280 9.68 14.30 14.51
CA PHE A 280 9.76 13.55 15.75
C PHE A 280 8.69 13.99 16.76
N THR A 281 8.34 15.28 16.80
CA THR A 281 7.28 15.78 17.68
C THR A 281 5.90 15.22 17.30
N ASP A 282 5.61 15.04 16.01
CA ASP A 282 4.38 14.37 15.56
C ASP A 282 4.34 12.92 16.01
N TRP A 283 5.45 12.17 15.84
CA TRP A 283 5.53 10.79 16.28
C TRP A 283 5.32 10.66 17.80
N ASN A 284 6.03 11.48 18.59
CA ASN A 284 5.91 11.51 20.05
C ASN A 284 4.49 11.85 20.49
N ARG A 285 3.86 12.86 19.87
CA ARG A 285 2.49 13.27 20.19
C ARG A 285 1.51 12.10 20.08
N HIS A 286 1.67 11.27 19.06
CA HIS A 286 0.74 10.17 18.80
C HIS A 286 1.04 8.92 19.61
N VAL A 287 2.32 8.56 19.79
CA VAL A 287 2.70 7.40 20.62
C VAL A 287 2.47 7.69 22.11
N SER A 288 2.90 8.84 22.62
CA SER A 288 2.70 9.21 24.03
C SER A 288 1.26 9.65 24.35
N GLY A 289 0.50 10.06 23.34
CA GLY A 289 -0.89 10.53 23.50
C GLY A 289 -1.91 9.41 23.75
N SER A 290 -1.54 8.15 23.56
CA SER A 290 -2.44 7.01 23.76
C SER A 290 -1.66 5.74 24.12
N SER A 291 -1.90 5.19 25.32
CA SER A 291 -1.26 3.95 25.79
C SER A 291 -1.64 2.70 24.96
N LYS A 292 -2.67 2.79 24.11
CA LYS A 292 -3.12 1.70 23.23
C LYS A 292 -2.51 1.76 21.83
N ILE A 293 -1.87 2.86 21.45
CA ILE A 293 -1.14 2.93 20.17
C ILE A 293 0.24 2.31 20.40
N SER A 294 0.52 1.19 19.72
CA SER A 294 1.81 0.51 19.84
C SER A 294 2.93 1.33 19.20
N THR A 295 2.71 1.85 18.00
CA THR A 295 3.65 2.73 17.31
C THR A 295 2.95 3.46 16.15
N CYS A 296 3.73 4.23 15.42
CA CYS A 296 3.36 4.98 14.25
C CYS A 296 4.06 4.46 13.00
N MET A 297 3.29 4.26 11.92
CA MET A 297 3.81 3.96 10.59
C MET A 297 4.05 5.27 9.82
N ILE A 298 5.28 5.49 9.35
CA ILE A 298 5.74 6.70 8.67
C ILE A 298 5.76 6.48 7.17
N ALA A 299 5.05 7.32 6.43
CA ALA A 299 4.90 7.21 4.97
C ALA A 299 5.57 8.39 4.24
N ARG A 300 4.78 9.40 3.85
CA ARG A 300 5.28 10.58 3.11
C ARG A 300 6.35 11.36 3.87
N GLY A 301 6.33 11.36 5.21
CA GLY A 301 7.40 11.98 6.00
C GLY A 301 8.78 11.41 5.67
N ALA A 302 8.88 10.08 5.54
CA ALA A 302 10.13 9.43 5.14
C ALA A 302 10.53 9.73 3.69
N LEU A 303 9.56 9.90 2.77
CA LEU A 303 9.85 10.28 1.38
C LEU A 303 10.36 11.73 1.27
N VAL A 304 9.84 12.64 2.10
CA VAL A 304 10.29 14.03 2.12
C VAL A 304 11.66 14.13 2.77
N LYS A 305 11.81 13.52 3.96
CA LYS A 305 13.07 13.44 4.71
C LYS A 305 13.27 12.05 5.33
N PRO A 306 14.07 11.16 4.71
CA PRO A 306 14.24 9.79 5.23
C PRO A 306 14.95 9.75 6.59
N TRP A 307 15.66 10.82 6.97
CA TRP A 307 16.27 10.98 8.29
C TRP A 307 15.26 11.30 9.41
N ILE A 308 13.95 11.35 9.12
CA ILE A 308 12.91 11.43 10.16
C ILE A 308 13.06 10.33 11.23
N PHE A 309 13.55 9.15 10.83
CA PHE A 309 13.84 8.07 11.78
C PHE A 309 14.99 8.43 12.73
N THR A 310 16.01 9.12 12.23
CA THR A 310 17.13 9.63 13.02
C THR A 310 16.65 10.73 13.97
N GLU A 311 15.82 11.66 13.49
CA GLU A 311 15.20 12.70 14.32
C GLU A 311 14.38 12.12 15.47
N ILE A 312 13.63 11.04 15.24
CA ILE A 312 12.87 10.36 16.30
C ILE A 312 13.82 9.67 17.29
N LYS A 313 14.88 9.01 16.83
CA LYS A 313 15.85 8.38 17.74
C LYS A 313 16.63 9.40 18.58
N GLU A 314 16.98 10.53 17.98
CA GLU A 314 17.76 11.60 18.63
C GLU A 314 16.89 12.66 19.32
N GLN A 315 15.57 12.59 19.16
CA GLN A 315 14.61 13.52 19.77
C GLN A 315 14.89 15.00 19.45
N ARG A 316 15.28 15.28 18.20
CA ARG A 316 15.58 16.62 17.71
C ARG A 316 15.36 16.75 16.21
N ASP A 317 15.14 17.97 15.73
CA ASP A 317 15.16 18.26 14.30
C ASP A 317 16.59 18.17 13.75
N TRP A 318 16.71 17.64 12.54
CA TRP A 318 17.97 17.58 11.79
C TRP A 318 17.98 18.66 10.71
N ASP A 319 18.77 19.70 10.94
CA ASP A 319 19.07 20.74 9.95
C ASP A 319 20.36 20.43 9.19
N ILE A 320 20.34 19.38 8.39
CA ILE A 320 21.52 18.93 7.65
C ILE A 320 21.82 19.81 6.44
N THR A 321 23.11 19.90 6.11
CA THR A 321 23.63 20.67 4.97
C THR A 321 23.25 20.06 3.61
N SER A 322 23.36 20.86 2.56
CA SER A 322 23.21 20.41 1.17
C SER A 322 24.11 19.21 0.82
N GLY A 323 25.36 19.20 1.31
CA GLY A 323 26.33 18.13 1.11
C GLY A 323 25.94 16.82 1.79
N GLU A 324 25.44 16.88 3.03
CA GLU A 324 24.92 15.71 3.75
C GLU A 324 23.69 15.13 3.04
N ARG A 325 22.78 15.99 2.57
CA ARG A 325 21.63 15.59 1.75
C ARG A 325 22.07 14.92 0.44
N LEU A 326 23.08 15.47 -0.23
CA LEU A 326 23.63 14.85 -1.44
C LEU A 326 24.24 13.47 -1.15
N ASN A 327 24.90 13.30 -0.01
CA ASN A 327 25.44 12.00 0.40
C ASN A 327 24.34 10.97 0.64
N ILE A 328 23.19 11.38 1.16
CA ILE A 328 21.99 10.53 1.28
C ILE A 328 21.50 10.08 -0.12
N LEU A 329 21.48 10.98 -1.11
CA LEU A 329 21.16 10.61 -2.49
C LEU A 329 22.20 9.68 -3.11
N LYS A 330 23.50 9.88 -2.83
CA LYS A 330 24.58 8.97 -3.25
C LYS A 330 24.42 7.57 -2.65
N GLU A 331 24.01 7.46 -1.39
CA GLU A 331 23.77 6.16 -0.77
C GLU A 331 22.58 5.44 -1.41
N PHE A 332 21.50 6.16 -1.73
CA PHE A 332 20.40 5.59 -2.50
C PHE A 332 20.87 5.08 -3.86
N THR A 333 21.64 5.86 -4.63
CA THR A 333 22.12 5.43 -5.94
C THR A 333 23.06 4.25 -5.84
N ARG A 334 23.96 4.22 -4.85
CA ARG A 334 24.82 3.05 -4.57
C ARG A 334 23.99 1.80 -4.31
N PHE A 335 22.99 1.87 -3.43
CA PHE A 335 22.09 0.75 -3.17
C PHE A 335 21.28 0.34 -4.40
N GLY A 336 20.89 1.30 -5.24
CA GLY A 336 20.21 1.04 -6.51
C GLY A 336 21.08 0.26 -7.49
N LEU A 337 22.33 0.67 -7.67
CA LEU A 337 23.28 0.00 -8.56
C LEU A 337 23.65 -1.41 -8.06
N GLU A 338 23.77 -1.61 -6.74
CA GLU A 338 23.93 -2.95 -6.15
C GLU A 338 22.72 -3.85 -6.41
N HIS A 339 21.51 -3.28 -6.41
CA HIS A 339 20.28 -4.05 -6.53
C HIS A 339 19.86 -4.34 -7.98
N TRP A 340 19.96 -3.35 -8.85
CA TRP A 340 19.51 -3.42 -10.25
C TRP A 340 20.65 -3.61 -11.26
N GLY A 341 21.90 -3.47 -10.81
CA GLY A 341 23.09 -3.57 -11.65
C GLY A 341 23.68 -2.20 -12.01
N SER A 342 24.95 -2.23 -12.42
CA SER A 342 25.71 -1.07 -12.90
C SER A 342 25.85 -1.06 -14.43
N ASP A 343 25.15 -1.96 -15.12
CA ASP A 343 24.98 -1.87 -16.57
C ASP A 343 24.01 -0.73 -16.94
N THR A 344 23.88 -0.44 -18.23
CA THR A 344 23.01 0.65 -18.69
C THR A 344 21.58 0.51 -18.17
N LYS A 345 21.03 -0.71 -18.13
CA LYS A 345 19.67 -0.95 -17.65
C LYS A 345 19.53 -0.68 -16.16
N GLY A 346 20.48 -1.14 -15.34
CA GLY A 346 20.48 -0.93 -13.90
C GLY A 346 20.70 0.52 -13.50
N VAL A 347 21.59 1.23 -14.21
CA VAL A 347 21.79 2.69 -14.04
C VAL A 347 20.50 3.45 -14.33
N GLU A 348 19.84 3.19 -15.47
CA GLU A 348 18.62 3.90 -15.83
C GLU A 348 17.42 3.51 -14.95
N THR A 349 17.38 2.27 -14.45
CA THR A 349 16.40 1.86 -13.43
C THR A 349 16.62 2.62 -12.12
N THR A 350 17.88 2.71 -11.67
CA THR A 350 18.26 3.49 -10.49
C THR A 350 17.89 4.96 -10.65
N ARG A 351 18.19 5.53 -11.82
CA ARG A 351 17.84 6.91 -12.16
C ARG A 351 16.34 7.15 -12.10
N HIS A 352 15.55 6.26 -12.72
CA HIS A 352 14.09 6.38 -12.74
C HIS A 352 13.53 6.47 -11.31
N PHE A 353 13.93 5.56 -10.42
CA PHE A 353 13.45 5.57 -9.04
C PHE A 353 14.02 6.72 -8.19
N LEU A 354 15.24 7.17 -8.48
CA LEU A 354 15.78 8.39 -7.87
C LEU A 354 14.92 9.60 -8.25
N LEU A 355 14.55 9.74 -9.54
CA LEU A 355 13.72 10.85 -10.02
C LEU A 355 12.30 10.82 -9.43
N GLU A 356 11.69 9.64 -9.32
CA GLU A 356 10.41 9.47 -8.62
C GLU A 356 10.50 9.92 -7.14
N TRP A 357 11.61 9.59 -6.46
CA TRP A 357 11.81 10.02 -5.09
C TRP A 357 12.12 11.51 -4.95
N LEU A 358 12.89 12.09 -5.89
CA LEU A 358 13.18 13.53 -5.92
C LEU A 358 11.91 14.37 -5.97
N GLY A 359 10.86 13.89 -6.65
CA GLY A 359 9.53 14.53 -6.66
C GLY A 359 8.82 14.61 -5.30
N TYR A 360 9.33 13.92 -4.27
CA TYR A 360 8.89 14.07 -2.88
C TYR A 360 9.88 14.89 -2.04
N THR A 361 11.18 14.60 -2.13
CA THR A 361 12.18 15.25 -1.27
C THR A 361 12.37 16.73 -1.59
N CYS A 362 12.02 17.19 -2.80
CA CYS A 362 12.04 18.61 -3.14
C CYS A 362 11.12 19.48 -2.26
N ARG A 363 10.17 18.84 -1.55
CA ARG A 363 9.26 19.52 -0.61
C ARG A 363 9.88 19.81 0.74
N TYR A 364 11.04 19.22 1.05
CA TYR A 364 11.75 19.50 2.28
C TYR A 364 12.30 20.93 2.22
N ILE A 365 12.01 21.69 3.27
CA ILE A 365 12.62 23.00 3.51
C ILE A 365 13.62 22.84 4.65
N PRO A 366 14.88 23.29 4.48
CA PRO A 366 15.85 23.34 5.57
C PRO A 366 15.29 24.01 6.82
N VAL A 367 15.58 23.44 7.99
CA VAL A 367 14.98 23.91 9.25
C VAL A 367 15.40 25.35 9.55
N GLY A 368 16.66 25.72 9.27
CA GLY A 368 17.15 27.08 9.42
C GLY A 368 16.47 28.13 8.52
N LEU A 369 15.62 27.72 7.57
CA LEU A 369 14.82 28.62 6.74
C LEU A 369 13.34 28.67 7.16
N LEU A 370 12.93 27.90 8.17
CA LEU A 370 11.55 27.85 8.64
C LEU A 370 11.34 28.83 9.81
N ASP A 371 10.31 29.67 9.70
CA ASP A 371 9.83 30.48 10.83
C ASP A 371 9.10 29.63 11.88
N VAL A 372 8.49 28.52 11.44
CA VAL A 372 7.69 27.62 12.28
C VAL A 372 8.08 26.17 12.00
N VAL A 373 8.43 25.46 13.07
CA VAL A 373 8.80 24.04 13.07
C VAL A 373 7.76 23.26 13.88
N PRO A 374 7.33 22.06 13.43
CA PRO A 374 7.72 21.38 12.20
C PRO A 374 6.97 21.88 10.96
N GLN A 375 7.60 21.74 9.78
CA GLN A 375 6.95 21.98 8.50
C GLN A 375 5.77 21.02 8.30
N GLN A 376 4.58 21.54 7.97
CA GLN A 376 3.47 20.70 7.57
C GLN A 376 3.43 20.54 6.04
N LEU A 377 3.18 19.32 5.57
CA LEU A 377 3.23 19.01 4.13
C LEU A 377 2.13 19.69 3.30
N ASN A 378 0.99 20.03 3.92
CA ASN A 378 -0.12 20.76 3.32
C ASN A 378 0.16 22.26 3.17
N TRP A 379 1.23 22.78 3.79
CA TRP A 379 1.66 24.15 3.57
C TRP A 379 2.16 24.33 2.15
N ARG A 380 1.88 25.51 1.59
CA ARG A 380 2.38 25.94 0.28
C ARG A 380 3.36 27.08 0.52
N PRO A 381 4.61 26.75 0.90
CA PRO A 381 5.61 27.79 1.12
C PRO A 381 5.77 28.61 -0.18
N PRO A 382 6.07 29.91 -0.07
CA PRO A 382 6.50 30.67 -1.22
C PRO A 382 7.80 30.07 -1.79
N SER A 383 8.09 30.35 -3.06
CA SER A 383 9.40 30.03 -3.63
C SER A 383 10.50 30.67 -2.79
N TYR A 384 11.56 29.90 -2.52
CA TYR A 384 12.68 30.32 -1.71
C TYR A 384 13.99 29.93 -2.38
N CYS A 385 15.06 30.66 -2.06
CA CYS A 385 16.42 30.23 -2.38
C CYS A 385 16.95 29.45 -1.18
N GLY A 386 17.60 28.31 -1.45
CA GLY A 386 18.31 27.54 -0.43
C GLY A 386 19.48 28.32 0.15
N ARG A 387 20.13 27.75 1.18
CA ARG A 387 21.33 28.37 1.78
C ARG A 387 22.52 28.38 0.83
N ASP A 388 22.48 27.51 -0.17
CA ASP A 388 23.41 27.45 -1.30
C ASP A 388 22.70 27.03 -2.61
N ASP A 389 23.46 27.01 -3.71
CA ASP A 389 22.96 26.64 -5.03
C ASP A 389 22.44 25.19 -5.09
N LEU A 390 23.06 24.28 -4.32
CA LEU A 390 22.69 22.87 -4.32
C LEU A 390 21.36 22.64 -3.60
N GLU A 391 21.13 23.31 -2.48
CA GLU A 391 19.83 23.34 -1.81
C GLU A 391 18.74 23.95 -2.67
N THR A 392 19.06 25.05 -3.37
CA THR A 392 18.14 25.68 -4.31
C THR A 392 17.77 24.69 -5.44
N LEU A 393 18.75 23.98 -5.98
CA LEU A 393 18.52 22.95 -6.99
C LEU A 393 17.66 21.79 -6.45
N MET A 394 17.94 21.32 -5.24
CA MET A 394 17.17 20.23 -4.61
C MET A 394 15.75 20.65 -4.21
N ALA A 395 15.50 21.93 -3.97
CA ALA A 395 14.17 22.47 -3.66
C ALA A 395 13.29 22.66 -4.90
N SER A 396 13.87 22.60 -6.10
CA SER A 396 13.15 22.78 -7.36
C SER A 396 12.07 21.71 -7.55
N ASP A 397 10.89 22.11 -8.04
CA ASP A 397 9.81 21.23 -8.46
C ASP A 397 9.90 20.84 -9.95
N SER A 398 10.95 21.26 -10.64
CA SER A 398 11.22 20.98 -12.05
C SER A 398 11.84 19.59 -12.24
N ALA A 399 11.19 18.77 -13.08
CA ALA A 399 11.75 17.49 -13.51
C ALA A 399 13.12 17.64 -14.21
N ALA A 400 13.37 18.75 -14.90
CA ALA A 400 14.67 19.00 -15.54
C ALA A 400 15.80 19.19 -14.51
N ASP A 401 15.50 19.84 -13.37
CA ASP A 401 16.47 20.00 -12.29
C ASP A 401 16.71 18.67 -11.56
N TRP A 402 15.68 17.84 -11.40
CA TRP A 402 15.86 16.48 -10.87
C TRP A 402 16.74 15.63 -11.77
N VAL A 403 16.58 15.75 -13.09
CA VAL A 403 17.46 15.11 -14.07
C VAL A 403 18.90 15.58 -13.86
N ARG A 404 19.13 16.89 -13.73
CA ARG A 404 20.47 17.44 -13.46
C ARG A 404 21.08 16.88 -12.17
N ILE A 405 20.32 16.76 -11.09
CA ILE A 405 20.79 16.11 -9.84
C ILE A 405 21.17 14.66 -10.11
N SER A 406 20.35 13.92 -10.86
CA SER A 406 20.64 12.53 -11.19
C SER A 406 21.91 12.39 -12.04
N GLU A 407 22.24 13.36 -12.90
CA GLU A 407 23.47 13.37 -13.69
C GLU A 407 24.73 13.55 -12.85
N LEU A 408 24.64 14.31 -11.76
CA LEU A 408 25.74 14.43 -10.78
C LEU A 408 26.08 13.08 -10.11
N LEU A 409 25.11 12.17 -10.03
CA LEU A 409 25.22 10.91 -9.28
C LEU A 409 25.44 9.68 -10.16
N LEU A 410 24.87 9.67 -11.36
CA LEU A 410 24.80 8.50 -12.25
C LEU A 410 25.39 8.77 -13.64
N GLY A 411 25.98 9.95 -13.87
CA GLY A 411 26.47 10.37 -15.18
C GLY A 411 25.35 10.89 -16.10
N LYS A 412 25.73 11.36 -17.29
CA LYS A 412 24.81 12.01 -18.25
C LYS A 412 23.68 11.09 -18.68
N VAL A 413 22.49 11.66 -18.87
CA VAL A 413 21.36 10.94 -19.48
C VAL A 413 21.57 10.72 -20.99
N PRO A 414 20.93 9.71 -21.60
CA PRO A 414 20.91 9.56 -23.05
C PRO A 414 20.31 10.77 -23.76
N GLU A 415 20.70 10.99 -25.01
CA GLU A 415 20.13 12.06 -25.83
C GLU A 415 18.61 11.89 -25.97
N GLY A 416 17.86 12.98 -25.80
CA GLY A 416 16.39 12.97 -25.86
C GLY A 416 15.69 12.37 -24.63
N PHE A 417 16.42 12.07 -23.55
CA PHE A 417 15.82 11.60 -22.30
C PHE A 417 14.81 12.62 -21.75
N THR A 418 13.63 12.13 -21.35
CA THR A 418 12.61 12.92 -20.66
C THR A 418 12.07 12.14 -19.48
N PHE A 419 11.73 12.85 -18.41
CA PHE A 419 11.12 12.25 -17.22
C PHE A 419 9.81 12.97 -16.91
N ALA A 420 8.77 12.17 -16.67
CA ALA A 420 7.50 12.63 -16.14
C ALA A 420 7.20 11.79 -14.89
N PRO A 421 6.99 12.43 -13.72
CA PRO A 421 6.74 11.69 -12.49
C PRO A 421 5.43 10.91 -12.59
N LYS A 422 5.46 9.64 -12.17
CA LYS A 422 4.29 8.75 -12.19
C LYS A 422 3.19 9.25 -11.27
N HIS A 423 3.55 9.81 -10.12
CA HIS A 423 2.62 10.44 -9.19
C HIS A 423 2.88 11.93 -9.17
N LYS A 424 1.84 12.73 -9.45
CA LYS A 424 1.89 14.13 -9.03
C LYS A 424 1.91 14.13 -7.51
N SER A 425 3.02 14.54 -6.90
CA SER A 425 3.16 14.64 -5.44
C SER A 425 2.06 15.53 -4.80
N ASN A 426 1.38 16.34 -5.63
CA ASN A 426 0.11 17.00 -5.37
C ASN A 426 -1.07 16.14 -5.86
N SER A 427 -1.41 15.08 -5.14
CA SER A 427 -2.59 14.25 -5.43
C SER A 427 -3.87 14.94 -4.92
N TYR A 428 -4.22 16.06 -5.54
CA TYR A 428 -5.58 16.61 -5.53
C TYR A 428 -6.17 16.30 -6.91
N ASP A 429 -6.55 15.05 -7.15
CA ASP A 429 -7.47 14.80 -8.25
C ASP A 429 -8.74 15.58 -7.93
N ARG A 430 -9.19 16.42 -8.85
CA ARG A 430 -10.50 17.08 -8.76
C ARG A 430 -11.50 15.97 -8.46
N ALA A 431 -12.08 16.00 -7.27
CA ALA A 431 -13.25 15.18 -7.00
C ALA A 431 -14.25 15.56 -8.09
N GLU A 432 -14.49 14.65 -9.04
CA GLU A 432 -15.73 14.65 -9.79
C GLU A 432 -16.81 14.42 -8.74
N ASN A 433 -17.28 15.52 -8.17
CA ASN A 433 -18.55 15.56 -7.47
C ASN A 433 -19.57 15.20 -8.56
N GLY A 434 -20.09 13.98 -8.46
CA GLY A 434 -21.25 13.55 -9.22
C GLY A 434 -22.48 14.41 -8.93
#